data_AF-A0A7J4U7H7-F1
#
_entry.id   AF-A0A7J4U7H7-F1
#
_cell.length_a   1.000
_cell.length_b   1.000
_cell.length_c   1.000
_cell.angle_alpha   90.00
_cell.angle_beta   90.00
_cell.angle_gamma   90.00
#
_symmetry.space_group_name_H-M   'P 1'
#
loop_
_entity.id
_entity.type
_entity.pdbx_description
1 polymer ?
#
loop_
_entity_poly.entity_id
_entity_poly.type
_entity_poly.pdbx_seq_one_letter_code
_entity_poly.pdbx_strand_id
1 'polypeptide(L)'
;MRKNRPSKSRKSQMEAFGLALIVIIIIVGFFLFLMFRIKNPIQDYKKQYIAEQMASNYVISVTGIDARECSAKSYTIRDLLIACARRDNVQCSGIDACELVNQTLYEITNKSLIAQEFKFRLFTQGLNWPSAGEEINIEHRGCDENDPKDQSGYAILPLHPVPRQIKLILDICK
;
A
#
# COMPACT_ATOMS: atom_id res chain seq x y z
N MET A 1 -47.29 6.09 76.90
CA MET A 1 -46.18 6.54 76.03
C MET A 1 -45.45 5.32 75.47
N ARG A 2 -45.62 4.99 74.18
CA ARG A 2 -44.94 3.84 73.53
C ARG A 2 -43.62 4.32 72.93
N LYS A 3 -42.50 3.79 73.45
CA LYS A 3 -41.13 4.08 73.01
C LYS A 3 -40.79 3.17 71.83
N ASN A 4 -40.79 3.70 70.61
CA ASN A 4 -40.43 2.96 69.39
C ASN A 4 -38.93 2.59 69.42
N ARG A 5 -38.62 1.30 69.37
CA ARG A 5 -37.23 0.81 69.19
C ARG A 5 -36.84 0.95 67.72
N PRO A 6 -35.66 1.50 67.39
CA PRO A 6 -35.18 1.53 66.02
C PRO A 6 -34.89 0.11 65.51
N SER A 7 -35.46 -0.25 64.36
CA SER A 7 -35.31 -1.56 63.74
C SER A 7 -33.87 -1.79 63.29
N LYS A 8 -33.29 -2.95 63.64
CA LYS A 8 -31.95 -3.40 63.24
C LYS A 8 -31.72 -3.50 61.72
N SER A 9 -32.76 -3.31 60.90
CA SER A 9 -32.72 -3.40 59.43
C SER A 9 -31.90 -2.31 58.74
N ARG A 10 -31.64 -1.16 59.39
CA ARG A 10 -30.93 -0.04 58.75
C ARG A 10 -29.43 -0.24 58.58
N LYS A 11 -28.78 -1.07 59.40
CA LYS A 11 -27.32 -1.29 59.31
C LYS A 11 -26.95 -2.20 58.12
N SER A 12 -27.71 -3.28 57.93
CA SER A 12 -27.49 -4.21 56.80
C SER A 12 -27.76 -3.56 55.44
N GLN A 13 -28.72 -2.63 55.35
CA GLN A 13 -28.97 -1.87 54.11
C GLN A 13 -27.81 -0.95 53.73
N MET A 14 -27.07 -0.43 54.71
CA MET A 14 -25.96 0.50 54.48
C MET A 14 -24.71 -0.22 53.95
N GLU A 15 -24.50 -1.47 54.36
CA GLU A 15 -23.41 -2.33 53.84
C GLU A 15 -23.65 -2.76 52.39
N ALA A 16 -24.90 -3.10 52.04
CA ALA A 16 -25.26 -3.47 50.67
C ALA A 16 -25.07 -2.31 49.68
N PHE A 17 -25.30 -1.07 50.12
CA PHE A 17 -25.11 0.12 49.29
C PHE A 17 -23.63 0.39 48.98
N GLY A 18 -22.74 0.17 49.95
CA GLY A 18 -21.30 0.28 49.75
C GLY A 18 -20.77 -0.74 48.75
N LEU A 19 -21.23 -1.99 48.84
CA LEU A 19 -20.85 -3.04 47.90
C LEU A 19 -21.34 -2.74 46.48
N ALA A 20 -22.57 -2.27 46.31
CA ALA A 20 -23.10 -1.89 45.00
C ALA A 20 -22.27 -0.76 44.34
N LEU A 21 -21.82 0.23 45.12
CA LEU A 21 -21.01 1.33 44.63
C LEU A 21 -19.63 0.85 44.13
N ILE A 22 -18.97 -0.07 44.85
CA ILE A 22 -17.70 -0.66 44.44
C ILE A 22 -17.84 -1.42 43.12
N VAL A 23 -18.92 -2.20 42.97
CA VAL A 23 -19.19 -2.95 41.74
C VAL A 23 -19.36 -2.01 40.54
N ILE A 24 -20.06 -0.89 40.70
CA ILE A 24 -20.21 0.12 39.64
C ILE A 24 -18.85 0.69 39.23
N ILE A 25 -17.99 1.03 40.19
CA ILE A 25 -16.65 1.55 39.91
C ILE A 25 -15.80 0.53 39.13
N ILE A 26 -15.86 -0.74 39.50
CA ILE A 26 -15.13 -1.82 38.80
C ILE A 26 -15.62 -1.94 37.35
N ILE A 27 -16.93 -1.92 37.13
CA ILE A 27 -17.52 -2.00 35.78
C ILE A 27 -17.06 -0.81 34.93
N VAL A 28 -17.14 0.42 35.46
CA VAL A 28 -16.69 1.63 34.74
C VAL A 28 -15.19 1.57 34.44
N GLY A 29 -14.37 1.15 35.41
CA GLY A 29 -12.93 0.99 35.22
C GLY A 29 -12.60 -0.04 34.13
N PHE A 30 -13.34 -1.14 34.08
CA PHE A 30 -13.19 -2.16 33.04
C PHE A 30 -13.57 -1.62 31.65
N PHE A 31 -14.68 -0.88 31.54
CA PHE A 31 -15.08 -0.24 30.28
C PHE A 31 -14.05 0.78 29.79
N LEU A 32 -13.52 1.62 30.68
CA LEU A 32 -12.46 2.58 30.34
C LEU A 32 -11.20 1.85 29.85
N PHE A 33 -10.79 0.78 30.54
CA PHE A 33 -9.64 -0.04 30.14
C PHE A 33 -9.83 -0.64 28.74
N LEU A 34 -11.00 -1.20 28.45
CA LEU A 34 -11.32 -1.70 27.11
C LEU A 34 -11.30 -0.59 26.06
N MET A 35 -11.87 0.58 26.37
CA MET A 35 -11.88 1.71 25.45
C MET A 35 -10.46 2.18 25.11
N PHE A 36 -9.57 2.27 26.10
CA PHE A 36 -8.17 2.63 25.88
C PHE A 36 -7.38 1.56 25.11
N ARG A 37 -7.68 0.28 25.33
CA ARG A 37 -7.07 -0.81 24.55
C ARG A 37 -7.49 -0.80 23.08
N ILE A 38 -8.75 -0.49 22.79
CA ILE A 38 -9.29 -0.47 21.42
C ILE A 38 -8.86 0.80 20.67
N LYS A 39 -8.74 1.95 21.37
CA LYS A 39 -8.40 3.25 20.78
C LYS A 39 -6.91 3.51 20.55
N ASN A 40 -6.04 2.53 20.77
CA ASN A 40 -4.66 2.60 20.29
C ASN A 40 -4.59 1.85 18.96
N PRO A 41 -5.04 2.44 17.82
CA PRO A 41 -4.70 1.85 16.54
C PRO A 41 -3.18 1.76 16.49
N ILE A 42 -2.68 0.58 16.13
CA ILE A 42 -1.27 0.37 15.83
C ILE A 42 -0.88 1.51 14.89
N GLN A 43 0.00 2.38 15.38
CA GLN A 43 0.21 3.73 14.89
C GLN A 43 0.30 3.79 13.36
N ASP A 44 -0.45 4.70 12.74
CA ASP A 44 -0.59 4.82 11.28
C ASP A 44 0.76 4.86 10.55
N TYR A 45 1.83 5.36 11.18
CA TYR A 45 3.17 5.36 10.60
C TYR A 45 3.67 3.96 10.24
N LYS A 46 3.33 2.93 11.02
CA LYS A 46 3.80 1.56 10.77
C LYS A 46 3.07 0.97 9.57
N LYS A 47 1.78 1.30 9.41
CA LYS A 47 1.01 0.88 8.25
C LYS A 47 1.54 1.54 6.98
N GLN A 48 1.73 2.86 7.00
CA GLN A 48 2.28 3.59 5.86
C GLN A 48 3.66 3.05 5.44
N TYR A 49 4.56 2.84 6.39
CA TYR A 49 5.90 2.29 6.11
C TYR A 49 5.85 0.90 5.46
N ILE A 50 5.04 -0.02 6.00
CA ILE A 50 4.89 -1.38 5.43
C ILE A 50 4.38 -1.30 3.99
N ALA A 51 3.50 -0.35 3.72
CA ALA A 51 2.80 -0.24 2.47
C ALA A 51 3.65 0.45 1.38
N GLU A 52 4.42 1.50 1.73
CA GLU A 52 5.49 2.05 0.89
C GLU A 52 6.56 0.99 0.56
N GLN A 53 6.89 0.12 1.52
CA GLN A 53 7.83 -0.96 1.31
C GLN A 53 7.24 -2.05 0.39
N MET A 54 5.95 -2.32 0.48
CA MET A 54 5.25 -3.22 -0.45
C MET A 54 5.29 -2.68 -1.88
N ALA A 55 4.92 -1.41 -2.10
CA ALA A 55 4.95 -0.79 -3.42
C ALA A 55 6.37 -0.78 -4.00
N SER A 56 7.37 -0.45 -3.19
CA SER A 56 8.77 -0.45 -3.62
C SER A 56 9.26 -1.85 -4.00
N ASN A 57 8.98 -2.84 -3.16
CA ASN A 57 9.33 -4.24 -3.43
C ASN A 57 8.63 -4.74 -4.70
N TYR A 58 7.37 -4.37 -4.91
CA TYR A 58 6.63 -4.73 -6.11
C TYR A 58 7.35 -4.23 -7.38
N VAL A 59 7.65 -2.93 -7.44
CA VAL A 59 8.32 -2.34 -8.61
C VAL A 59 9.69 -3.00 -8.84
N ILE A 60 10.47 -3.22 -7.77
CA ILE A 60 11.77 -3.90 -7.86
C ILE A 60 11.59 -5.32 -8.41
N SER A 61 10.66 -6.11 -7.85
CA SER A 61 10.40 -7.47 -8.30
C SER A 61 9.96 -7.54 -9.75
N VAL A 62 9.07 -6.65 -10.18
CA VAL A 62 8.57 -6.62 -11.56
C VAL A 62 9.66 -6.27 -12.55
N THR A 63 10.54 -5.30 -12.22
CA THR A 63 11.66 -4.98 -13.11
C THR A 63 12.68 -6.12 -13.23
N GLY A 64 12.77 -7.01 -12.24
CA GLY A 64 13.68 -8.16 -12.26
C GLY A 64 13.15 -9.40 -12.97
N ILE A 65 11.95 -9.37 -13.56
CA ILE A 65 11.37 -10.52 -14.26
C ILE A 65 12.05 -10.70 -15.63
N ASP A 66 12.35 -11.94 -15.98
CA ASP A 66 12.87 -12.31 -17.30
C ASP A 66 11.76 -12.27 -18.36
N ALA A 67 12.03 -11.60 -19.48
CA ALA A 67 11.16 -11.59 -20.64
C ALA A 67 11.37 -12.88 -21.45
N ARG A 68 10.42 -13.82 -21.35
CA ARG A 68 10.53 -15.15 -21.97
C ARG A 68 10.58 -15.08 -23.49
N GLU A 69 9.90 -14.09 -24.05
CA GLU A 69 9.82 -13.76 -25.48
C GLU A 69 11.18 -13.29 -26.03
N CYS A 70 12.09 -12.88 -25.14
CA CYS A 70 13.46 -12.44 -25.41
C CYS A 70 14.52 -13.50 -25.06
N SER A 71 14.13 -14.76 -24.90
CA SER A 71 14.95 -15.88 -24.36
C SER A 71 16.36 -16.02 -24.95
N ALA A 72 16.60 -15.61 -26.19
CA ALA A 72 17.93 -15.66 -26.81
C ALA A 72 18.99 -14.77 -26.12
N LYS A 73 18.58 -13.76 -25.34
CA LYS A 73 19.49 -12.79 -24.71
C LYS A 73 19.25 -12.57 -23.21
N SER A 74 18.38 -13.35 -22.58
CA SER A 74 18.05 -13.25 -21.15
C SER A 74 17.78 -11.80 -20.68
N TYR A 75 16.97 -11.06 -21.45
CA TYR A 75 16.61 -9.69 -21.07
C TYR A 75 15.60 -9.69 -19.93
N THR A 76 15.84 -8.85 -18.94
CA THR A 76 14.85 -8.54 -17.90
C THR A 76 13.92 -7.40 -18.33
N ILE A 77 12.78 -7.23 -17.66
CA ILE A 77 11.91 -6.06 -17.86
C ILE A 77 12.66 -4.75 -17.63
N ARG A 78 13.59 -4.72 -16.68
CA ARG A 78 14.50 -3.58 -16.45
C ARG A 78 15.29 -3.25 -17.71
N ASP A 79 15.89 -4.26 -18.35
CA ASP A 79 16.72 -4.07 -19.54
C ASP A 79 15.88 -3.60 -20.73
N LEU A 80 14.69 -4.17 -20.91
CA LEU A 80 13.75 -3.75 -21.95
C LEU A 80 13.22 -2.34 -21.73
N LEU A 81 12.94 -1.95 -20.48
CA LEU A 81 12.58 -0.56 -20.13
C LEU A 81 13.71 0.42 -20.47
N ILE A 82 14.96 0.05 -20.16
CA ILE A 82 16.14 0.85 -20.50
C ILE A 82 16.29 0.94 -22.02
N ALA A 83 16.18 -0.18 -22.74
CA ALA A 83 16.26 -0.21 -24.21
C ALA A 83 15.16 0.66 -24.84
N CYS A 84 13.92 0.53 -24.35
CA CYS A 84 12.77 1.34 -24.77
C CYS A 84 13.04 2.83 -24.57
N ALA A 85 13.46 3.25 -23.37
CA ALA A 85 13.75 4.65 -23.08
C ALA A 85 14.93 5.23 -23.89
N ARG A 86 15.81 4.37 -24.41
CA ARG A 86 16.94 4.74 -25.26
C ARG A 86 16.66 4.64 -26.75
N ARG A 87 15.50 4.09 -27.13
CA ARG A 87 15.15 3.71 -28.50
C ARG A 87 16.15 2.74 -29.12
N ASP A 88 16.71 1.85 -28.31
CA ASP A 88 17.50 0.75 -28.82
C ASP A 88 16.56 -0.19 -29.59
N ASN A 89 16.92 -0.56 -30.82
CA ASN A 89 16.12 -1.47 -31.64
C ASN A 89 16.28 -2.92 -31.13
N VAL A 90 15.66 -3.20 -30.00
CA VAL A 90 15.61 -4.52 -29.37
C VAL A 90 14.26 -5.14 -29.73
N GLN A 91 14.30 -6.18 -30.56
CA GLN A 91 13.13 -6.95 -30.94
C GLN A 91 13.16 -8.32 -30.28
N CYS A 92 12.04 -8.71 -29.70
CA CYS A 92 11.85 -10.01 -29.08
C CYS A 92 10.71 -10.72 -29.80
N SER A 93 11.06 -11.75 -30.58
CA SER A 93 10.09 -12.50 -31.40
C SER A 93 9.26 -11.60 -32.34
N GLY A 94 9.86 -10.51 -32.84
CA GLY A 94 9.22 -9.54 -33.73
C GLY A 94 8.43 -8.43 -33.05
N ILE A 95 8.35 -8.44 -31.72
CA ILE A 95 7.69 -7.40 -30.90
C ILE A 95 8.75 -6.41 -30.43
N ASP A 96 8.41 -5.12 -30.46
CA ASP A 96 9.27 -4.05 -29.95
C ASP A 96 9.39 -4.10 -28.41
N ALA A 97 10.55 -3.72 -27.88
CA ALA A 97 10.81 -3.76 -26.44
C ALA A 97 9.80 -2.92 -25.64
N CYS A 98 9.38 -1.74 -26.13
CA CYS A 98 8.40 -0.91 -25.43
C CYS A 98 7.02 -1.59 -25.37
N GLU A 99 6.59 -2.16 -26.49
CA GLU A 99 5.31 -2.85 -26.58
C GLU A 99 5.28 -4.08 -25.67
N LEU A 100 6.36 -4.89 -25.71
CA LEU A 100 6.49 -6.08 -24.87
C LEU A 100 6.47 -5.73 -23.38
N VAL A 101 7.18 -4.68 -22.97
CA VAL A 101 7.18 -4.19 -21.59
C VAL A 101 5.79 -3.76 -21.17
N ASN A 102 5.09 -2.98 -22.00
CA ASN A 102 3.76 -2.49 -21.67
C ASN A 102 2.77 -3.66 -21.50
N GLN A 103 2.79 -4.62 -22.43
CA GLN A 103 1.97 -5.84 -22.35
C GLN A 103 2.28 -6.65 -21.08
N THR A 104 3.57 -6.87 -20.79
CA THR A 104 3.99 -7.66 -19.63
C THR A 104 3.62 -6.97 -18.32
N LEU A 105 3.86 -5.65 -18.20
CA LEU A 105 3.45 -4.88 -17.02
C LEU A 105 1.94 -4.88 -16.85
N TYR A 106 1.17 -4.76 -17.93
CA TYR A 106 -0.28 -4.86 -17.89
C TYR A 106 -0.73 -6.24 -17.40
N GLU A 107 -0.15 -7.33 -17.90
CA GLU A 107 -0.51 -8.68 -17.47
C GLU A 107 -0.19 -8.92 -15.99
N ILE A 108 1.01 -8.51 -15.56
CA ILE A 108 1.43 -8.63 -14.15
C ILE A 108 0.49 -7.83 -13.26
N THR A 109 0.26 -6.56 -13.57
CA THR A 109 -0.63 -5.69 -12.77
C THR A 109 -2.07 -6.21 -12.76
N ASN A 110 -2.55 -6.79 -13.86
CA ASN A 110 -3.85 -7.42 -13.93
C ASN A 110 -3.97 -8.65 -13.01
N LYS A 111 -2.96 -9.52 -13.03
CA LYS A 111 -2.92 -10.73 -12.18
C LYS A 111 -2.62 -10.43 -10.71
N SER A 112 -2.02 -9.28 -10.39
CA SER A 112 -1.62 -8.93 -9.03
C SER A 112 -2.49 -7.84 -8.40
N LEU A 113 -2.44 -6.60 -8.91
CA LEU A 113 -3.03 -5.43 -8.28
C LEU A 113 -4.52 -5.30 -8.58
N ILE A 114 -4.90 -5.55 -9.84
CA ILE A 114 -6.32 -5.52 -10.25
C ILE A 114 -7.09 -6.68 -9.61
N ALA A 115 -6.51 -7.88 -9.60
CA ALA A 115 -7.10 -9.03 -8.93
C ALA A 115 -7.32 -8.81 -7.42
N GLN A 116 -6.51 -7.96 -6.79
CA GLN A 116 -6.65 -7.56 -5.38
C GLN A 116 -7.45 -6.26 -5.20
N GLU A 117 -8.07 -5.76 -6.28
CA GLU A 117 -8.94 -4.60 -6.26
C GLU A 117 -8.27 -3.27 -5.84
N PHE A 118 -6.95 -3.16 -5.93
CA PHE A 118 -6.24 -1.92 -5.61
C PHE A 118 -6.54 -0.81 -6.62
N LYS A 119 -6.75 0.41 -6.13
CA LYS A 119 -6.74 1.62 -6.95
C LYS A 119 -5.29 2.09 -7.08
N PHE A 120 -4.73 2.09 -8.29
CA PHE A 120 -3.30 2.37 -8.49
C PHE A 120 -3.01 3.05 -9.83
N ARG A 121 -1.81 3.63 -9.91
CA ARG A 121 -1.19 4.18 -11.11
C ARG A 121 0.27 3.74 -11.18
N LEU A 122 0.62 2.97 -12.21
CA LEU A 122 1.99 2.56 -12.52
C LEU A 122 2.47 3.35 -13.73
N PHE A 123 3.48 4.18 -13.55
CA PHE A 123 3.95 5.05 -14.61
C PHE A 123 5.46 5.26 -14.59
N THR A 124 6.01 5.65 -15.73
CA THR A 124 7.41 6.03 -15.84
C THR A 124 7.57 7.54 -15.76
N GLN A 125 8.45 8.00 -14.88
CA GLN A 125 8.87 9.39 -14.79
C GLN A 125 10.37 9.50 -15.06
N GLY A 126 10.78 10.48 -15.85
CA GLY A 126 12.18 10.63 -16.22
C GLY A 126 12.27 11.39 -17.52
N LEU A 127 13.44 11.36 -18.15
CA LEU A 127 13.71 12.04 -19.42
C LEU A 127 12.51 12.19 -20.35
N ASN A 128 12.38 13.40 -20.92
CA ASN A 128 11.52 13.74 -22.05
C ASN A 128 11.38 12.55 -22.98
N TRP A 129 10.31 11.79 -22.79
CA TRP A 129 9.99 10.69 -23.68
C TRP A 129 9.88 11.33 -25.06
N PRO A 130 10.69 10.87 -26.02
CA PRO A 130 10.90 11.62 -27.24
C PRO A 130 9.63 11.69 -28.12
N SER A 131 8.61 10.89 -27.82
CA SER A 131 7.23 11.04 -28.30
C SER A 131 6.22 10.92 -27.15
N ALA A 132 5.13 11.69 -27.21
CA ALA A 132 3.96 11.46 -26.36
C ALA A 132 3.41 10.04 -26.61
N GLY A 133 3.22 9.26 -25.55
CA GLY A 133 2.71 7.88 -25.63
C GLY A 133 3.76 6.76 -25.59
N GLU A 134 5.06 7.08 -25.56
CA GLU A 134 6.11 6.10 -25.22
C GLU A 134 6.25 5.89 -23.70
N GLU A 135 5.64 6.79 -22.92
CA GLU A 135 5.51 6.66 -21.47
C GLU A 135 4.66 5.46 -21.11
N ILE A 136 5.18 4.63 -20.19
CA ILE A 136 4.33 3.66 -19.52
C ILE A 136 3.41 4.45 -18.59
N ASN A 137 2.11 4.31 -18.78
CA ASN A 137 1.08 4.80 -17.86
C ASN A 137 -0.07 3.80 -17.81
N ILE A 138 -0.12 3.02 -16.73
CA ILE A 138 -1.15 2.02 -16.46
C ILE A 138 -1.93 2.47 -15.23
N GLU A 139 -3.20 2.75 -15.41
CA GLU A 139 -4.09 3.25 -14.36
C GLU A 139 -5.25 2.27 -14.13
N HIS A 140 -5.65 2.12 -12.87
CA HIS A 140 -6.83 1.35 -12.49
C HIS A 140 -7.70 2.13 -11.49
N ARG A 141 -9.02 2.12 -11.73
CA ARG A 141 -10.04 2.80 -10.90
C ARG A 141 -9.83 4.32 -10.75
N GLY A 142 -9.21 4.95 -11.74
CA GLY A 142 -9.08 6.41 -11.81
C GLY A 142 -8.17 7.01 -10.73
N CYS A 143 -7.08 6.33 -10.37
CA CYS A 143 -6.00 6.88 -9.55
C CYS A 143 -5.28 7.98 -10.32
N ASP A 144 -5.65 9.24 -10.08
CA ASP A 144 -5.09 10.39 -10.78
C ASP A 144 -4.01 11.12 -9.96
N GLU A 145 -3.48 12.24 -10.49
CA GLU A 145 -2.46 13.04 -9.78
C GLU A 145 -3.01 13.82 -8.58
N ASN A 146 -4.34 14.01 -8.53
CA ASN A 146 -5.02 14.78 -7.50
C ASN A 146 -5.48 13.90 -6.34
N ASP A 147 -5.59 12.59 -6.56
CA ASP A 147 -5.96 11.64 -5.54
C ASP A 147 -4.93 11.60 -4.40
N PRO A 148 -5.40 11.52 -3.14
CA PRO A 148 -4.50 11.36 -2.01
C PRO A 148 -3.77 10.02 -2.12
N LYS A 149 -2.48 10.10 -2.40
CA LYS A 149 -1.59 8.93 -2.45
C LYS A 149 -1.52 8.32 -1.06
N ASP A 150 -1.87 7.04 -0.95
CA ASP A 150 -1.69 6.28 0.28
C ASP A 150 -0.26 5.76 0.36
N GLN A 151 0.26 5.28 -0.77
CA GLN A 151 1.53 4.54 -0.84
C GLN A 151 2.18 4.81 -2.18
N SER A 152 3.50 4.96 -2.19
CA SER A 152 4.28 5.10 -3.42
C SER A 152 5.55 4.27 -3.33
N GLY A 153 5.91 3.61 -4.41
CA GLY A 153 7.15 2.87 -4.56
C GLY A 153 7.80 3.18 -5.89
N TYR A 154 9.14 3.14 -5.95
CA TYR A 154 9.84 3.42 -7.19
C TYR A 154 11.10 2.59 -7.36
N ALA A 155 11.47 2.36 -8.62
CA ALA A 155 12.77 1.82 -9.00
C ALA A 155 13.49 2.81 -9.93
N ILE A 156 14.77 3.05 -9.67
CA ILE A 156 15.62 3.88 -10.52
C ILE A 156 16.32 2.99 -11.53
N LEU A 157 16.16 3.32 -12.82
CA LEU A 157 16.80 2.65 -13.93
C LEU A 157 17.81 3.62 -14.58
N PRO A 158 19.12 3.44 -14.35
CA PRO A 158 20.16 4.24 -15.00
C PRO A 158 20.27 3.85 -16.47
N LEU A 159 20.35 4.85 -17.36
CA LEU A 159 20.40 4.66 -18.81
C LEU A 159 21.85 4.60 -19.34
N HIS A 160 22.70 3.75 -18.78
CA HIS A 160 24.11 3.66 -19.20
C HIS A 160 24.25 3.25 -20.68
N PRO A 161 25.19 3.82 -21.48
CA PRO A 161 26.15 4.90 -21.16
C PRO A 161 25.68 6.35 -21.06
N VAL A 162 24.41 6.67 -21.30
CA VAL A 162 23.92 8.05 -21.18
C VAL A 162 23.83 8.43 -19.68
N PRO A 163 24.33 9.60 -19.24
CA PRO A 163 24.31 10.00 -17.83
C PRO A 163 22.92 10.49 -17.40
N ARG A 164 21.91 9.64 -17.57
CA ARG A 164 20.51 9.94 -17.33
C ARG A 164 19.82 8.72 -16.71
N GLN A 165 18.63 8.93 -16.15
CA GLN A 165 17.87 7.89 -15.46
C GLN A 165 16.37 8.04 -15.73
N ILE A 166 15.67 6.92 -15.72
CA ILE A 166 14.21 6.88 -15.62
C ILE A 166 13.83 6.25 -14.28
N LYS A 167 12.62 6.56 -13.82
CA LYS A 167 12.00 5.99 -12.63
C LYS A 167 10.74 5.27 -13.06
N LEU A 168 10.59 4.02 -12.63
CA LEU A 168 9.29 3.37 -12.65
C LEU A 168 8.64 3.61 -11.29
N ILE A 169 7.44 4.16 -11.26
CA ILE A 169 6.74 4.59 -10.05
C ILE A 169 5.40 3.87 -9.99
N LEU A 170 5.09 3.28 -8.84
CA LEU A 170 3.78 2.73 -8.51
C LEU A 170 3.18 3.56 -7.38
N ASP A 171 2.08 4.25 -7.67
CA ASP A 171 1.24 4.93 -6.69
C ASP A 171 0.01 4.08 -6.40
N ILE A 172 -0.30 3.86 -5.13
CA ILE A 172 -1.55 3.24 -4.66
C ILE A 172 -2.39 4.34 -4.00
N CYS A 173 -3.59 4.55 -4.54
CA CYS A 173 -4.54 5.57 -4.09
C CYS A 173 -5.51 5.00 -3.05
N LYS A 174 -6.06 5.88 -2.21
CA LYS A 174 -7.19 5.57 -1.31
C LYS A 174 -8.52 5.44 -2.03
#